data_AF-A0A1F8U5H7-F1
#
_entry.id   AF-A0A1F8U5H7-F1
#
_cell.length_a   1.000
_cell.length_b   1.000
_cell.length_c   1.000
_cell.angle_alpha   90.00
_cell.angle_beta   90.00
_cell.angle_gamma   90.00
#
_symmetry.space_group_name_H-M   'P 1'
#
loop_
_entity.id
_entity.type
_entity.pdbx_description
1 polymer ?
#
loop_
_entity_poly.entity_id
_entity_poly.type
_entity_poly.pdbx_seq_one_letter_code
_entity_poly.pdbx_strand_id
1 'polypeptide(L)'
;MWPLLVVLILLFSPDLLAQQGGSLSALSVTTNPDGSQDYSVTLQVLAVMTALSFLPAMIIMMTCFTRIIVVLAILRQAIGLQSSPSNQVLIGITVFMTFFIMAPVFDEVNQKALQPYLAEQMTSIQAFDEAIKPMKAFMLHQTRMKDLETFAEIAGTPKVDN
;
A
#
# COMPACT_ATOMS: atom_id res chain seq x y z
N MET A 1 3.18 -26.18 28.74
CA MET A 1 3.55 -26.60 27.36
C MET A 1 4.14 -25.48 26.51
N TRP A 2 3.75 -24.21 26.71
CA TRP A 2 4.33 -23.04 26.03
C TRP A 2 5.85 -22.80 26.23
N PRO A 3 6.44 -22.96 27.43
CA PRO A 3 7.87 -22.65 27.61
C PRO A 3 8.79 -23.67 26.93
N LEU A 4 8.31 -24.90 26.70
CA LEU A 4 9.08 -25.98 26.09
C LEU A 4 9.21 -25.80 24.57
N LEU A 5 8.21 -25.18 23.93
CA LEU A 5 8.26 -24.79 22.52
C LEU A 5 9.23 -23.64 22.26
N VAL A 6 9.30 -22.66 23.16
CA VAL A 6 10.25 -21.54 23.06
C VAL A 6 11.70 -22.03 23.19
N VAL A 7 11.97 -22.96 24.11
CA VAL A 7 13.29 -23.56 24.29
C VAL A 7 13.69 -24.43 23.09
N LEU A 8 12.74 -25.16 22.50
CA LEU A 8 12.99 -25.99 21.31
C LEU A 8 13.29 -25.14 20.06
N ILE A 9 12.61 -24.00 19.90
CA ILE A 9 12.89 -23.02 18.83
C ILE A 9 14.27 -22.37 19.02
N LEU A 10 14.67 -22.09 20.27
CA LEU A 10 15.97 -21.49 20.58
C LEU A 10 17.15 -22.43 20.30
N LEU A 11 16.94 -23.75 20.40
CA LEU A 11 17.98 -24.76 20.15
C LEU A 11 18.16 -25.09 18.66
N PHE A 12 17.16 -24.84 17.82
CA PHE A 12 17.20 -25.15 16.38
C PHE A 12 17.72 -24.01 15.49
N SER A 13 18.16 -22.89 16.07
CA SER A 13 18.65 -21.71 15.32
C SER A 13 20.08 -21.30 15.71
N PRO A 14 21.10 -22.12 15.39
CA PRO A 14 22.50 -21.75 15.64
C PRO A 14 22.94 -20.50 14.87
N ASP A 15 22.28 -20.15 13.76
CA ASP A 15 22.57 -18.93 12.99
C ASP A 15 22.23 -17.63 13.71
N LEU A 16 21.29 -17.65 14.68
CA LEU A 16 20.92 -16.45 15.43
C LEU A 16 21.93 -16.08 16.52
N LEU A 17 22.71 -17.04 17.02
CA LEU A 17 23.73 -16.82 18.05
C LEU A 17 25.14 -16.58 17.48
N ALA A 18 25.34 -16.83 16.18
CA ALA A 18 26.63 -16.68 15.52
C ALA A 18 26.90 -15.26 14.97
N GLN A 19 25.95 -14.33 15.05
CA GLN A 19 26.16 -12.95 14.60
C GLN A 19 26.92 -12.11 15.64
N GLN A 20 28.16 -12.53 15.95
CA GLN A 20 29.19 -11.64 16.47
C GLN A 20 29.58 -10.65 15.37
N GLY A 21 28.82 -9.56 15.25
CA GLY A 21 29.10 -8.56 14.23
C GLY A 21 27.97 -7.56 13.99
N GLY A 22 27.15 -7.28 15.01
CA GLY A 22 26.17 -6.19 14.97
C GLY A 22 26.83 -4.81 15.06
N SER A 23 27.78 -4.51 14.17
CA SER A 23 27.97 -3.12 13.78
C SER A 23 26.70 -2.72 13.04
N LEU A 24 26.12 -1.56 13.37
CA LEU A 24 25.03 -0.94 12.63
C LEU A 24 25.54 -0.46 11.26
N SER A 25 26.07 -1.37 10.45
CA SER A 25 26.53 -1.13 9.07
C SER A 25 25.37 -0.76 8.13
N ALA A 26 24.12 -0.93 8.61
CA ALA A 26 22.91 -0.46 7.93
C ALA A 26 22.80 1.07 7.81
N LEU A 27 23.61 1.84 8.56
CA LEU A 27 23.63 3.32 8.52
C LEU A 27 24.92 3.90 7.93
N SER A 28 25.79 3.08 7.34
CA SER A 28 27.03 3.54 6.73
C SER A 28 26.76 4.17 5.35
N VAL A 29 26.68 5.50 5.30
CA VAL A 29 26.81 6.29 4.06
C VAL A 29 28.29 6.37 3.72
N THR A 30 28.76 5.59 2.74
CA THR A 30 30.11 5.76 2.20
C THR A 30 30.07 6.91 1.19
N THR A 31 30.72 8.02 1.52
CA THR A 31 30.91 9.14 0.59
C THR A 31 32.10 8.83 -0.29
N ASN A 32 31.88 8.64 -1.59
CA ASN A 32 32.98 8.51 -2.54
C ASN A 32 33.68 9.88 -2.74
N PRO A 33 34.96 9.91 -3.15
CA PRO A 33 35.72 11.16 -3.34
C PRO A 33 35.12 12.16 -4.34
N ASP A 34 34.10 11.74 -5.09
CA ASP A 34 33.39 12.50 -6.13
C ASP A 34 32.04 13.10 -5.64
N GLY A 35 31.74 12.99 -4.34
CA GLY A 35 30.51 13.53 -3.75
C GLY A 35 29.24 12.69 -4.00
N SER A 36 29.36 11.52 -4.63
CA SER A 36 28.26 10.55 -4.74
C SER A 36 28.08 9.79 -3.42
N GLN A 37 26.84 9.75 -2.94
CA GLN A 37 26.44 8.96 -1.78
C GLN A 37 25.93 7.60 -2.27
N ASP A 38 26.77 6.57 -2.16
CA ASP A 38 26.31 5.20 -2.39
C ASP A 38 25.59 4.76 -1.12
N TYR A 39 24.26 4.77 -1.15
CA TYR A 39 23.47 4.13 -0.10
C TYR A 39 23.83 2.65 -0.06
N SER A 40 24.20 2.14 1.11
CA SER A 40 24.43 0.71 1.30
C SER A 40 23.22 -0.06 0.76
N VAL A 41 23.47 -1.13 -0.01
CA VAL A 41 22.43 -2.03 -0.55
C VAL A 41 21.46 -2.47 0.56
N THR A 42 21.95 -2.60 1.79
CA THR A 42 21.14 -2.87 2.99
C THR A 42 20.10 -1.78 3.27
N LEU A 43 20.46 -0.50 3.16
CA LEU A 43 19.54 0.63 3.38
C LEU A 43 18.49 0.73 2.26
N GLN A 44 18.88 0.47 1.01
CA GLN A 44 17.93 0.41 -0.11
C GLN A 44 16.92 -0.74 0.07
N VAL A 45 17.39 -1.93 0.45
CA VAL A 45 16.51 -3.08 0.74
C VAL A 45 15.58 -2.78 1.91
N LEU A 46 16.09 -2.16 2.97
CA LEU A 46 15.28 -1.74 4.13
C LEU A 46 14.16 -0.77 3.71
N ALA A 47 14.48 0.23 2.88
CA ALA A 47 13.49 1.18 2.36
C ALA A 47 12.42 0.49 1.52
N VAL A 48 12.81 -0.44 0.64
CA VAL A 48 11.86 -1.22 -0.19
C VAL A 48 10.96 -2.10 0.68
N MET A 49 11.51 -2.83 1.65
CA MET A 49 10.72 -3.67 2.57
C MET A 49 9.73 -2.82 3.38
N THR A 50 10.16 -1.64 3.81
CA THR A 50 9.29 -0.69 4.50
C THR A 50 8.14 -0.28 3.59
N ALA A 51 8.42 0.20 2.38
CA ALA A 51 7.39 0.60 1.42
C ALA A 51 6.42 -0.54 1.08
N LEU A 52 6.94 -1.76 0.90
CA LEU A 52 6.14 -2.95 0.56
C LEU A 52 5.15 -3.33 1.66
N SER A 53 5.50 -3.08 2.93
CA SER A 53 4.60 -3.34 4.06
C SER A 53 3.38 -2.41 4.11
N PHE A 54 3.52 -1.15 3.67
CA PHE A 54 2.43 -0.16 3.63
C PHE A 54 1.60 -0.24 2.35
N LEU A 55 2.19 -0.72 1.26
CA LEU A 55 1.55 -0.84 -0.04
C LEU A 55 0.14 -1.46 -0.02
N PRO A 56 -0.12 -2.62 0.62
CA PRO A 56 -1.46 -3.22 0.61
C PRO A 56 -2.51 -2.34 1.30
N ALA A 57 -2.14 -1.66 2.39
CA ALA A 57 -3.04 -0.75 3.09
C ALA A 57 -3.36 0.49 2.24
N MET A 58 -2.35 1.05 1.56
CA MET A 58 -2.55 2.20 0.66
C MET A 58 -3.49 1.86 -0.49
N ILE A 59 -3.31 0.72 -1.15
CA ILE A 59 -4.18 0.28 -2.25
C ILE A 59 -5.62 0.17 -1.76
N ILE A 60 -5.84 -0.45 -0.61
CA ILE A 60 -7.18 -0.59 -0.02
C ILE A 60 -7.81 0.79 0.22
N MET A 61 -7.07 1.74 0.79
CA MET A 61 -7.58 3.08 1.10
C MET A 61 -7.84 3.96 -0.14
N MET A 62 -7.13 3.72 -1.24
CA MET A 62 -7.34 4.43 -2.51
C MET A 62 -8.55 3.93 -3.31
N THR A 63 -9.23 2.87 -2.84
CA THR A 63 -10.33 2.22 -3.55
C THR A 63 -11.67 2.37 -2.81
N CYS A 64 -12.75 1.83 -3.38
CA CYS A 64 -14.06 1.79 -2.73
C CYS A 64 -14.16 0.81 -1.55
N PHE A 65 -13.11 0.02 -1.27
CA PHE A 65 -13.12 -1.02 -0.23
C PHE A 65 -13.60 -0.50 1.12
N THR A 66 -13.04 0.61 1.60
CA THR A 66 -13.34 1.17 2.94
C THR A 66 -14.82 1.52 3.10
N ARG A 67 -15.46 2.07 2.05
CA ARG A 67 -16.89 2.40 2.10
C ARG A 67 -17.75 1.13 2.22
N ILE A 68 -17.42 0.11 1.45
CA ILE A 68 -18.18 -1.15 1.39
C ILE A 68 -18.07 -1.90 2.72
N ILE A 69 -16.86 -2.09 3.26
CA ILE A 69 -16.67 -2.83 4.51
C ILE A 69 -17.36 -2.14 5.69
N VAL A 70 -17.32 -0.80 5.76
CA VAL A 70 -17.97 -0.04 6.84
C VAL A 70 -19.49 -0.18 6.75
N VAL A 71 -20.08 -0.06 5.56
CA VAL A 71 -21.53 -0.24 5.38
C VAL A 71 -21.96 -1.67 5.75
N LEU A 72 -21.22 -2.69 5.31
CA LEU A 72 -21.51 -4.08 5.67
C LEU A 72 -21.34 -4.35 7.18
N ALA A 73 -20.35 -3.73 7.82
CA ALA A 73 -20.13 -3.86 9.25
C ALA A 73 -21.26 -3.22 10.07
N ILE A 74 -21.74 -2.03 9.65
CA ILE A 74 -22.90 -1.37 10.26
C ILE A 74 -24.16 -2.21 10.05
N LEU A 75 -24.37 -2.74 8.84
CA LEU A 75 -25.50 -3.60 8.54
C LEU A 75 -25.51 -4.86 9.42
N ARG A 76 -24.34 -5.48 9.61
CA ARG A 76 -24.21 -6.63 10.52
C ARG A 76 -24.61 -6.27 11.96
N GLN A 77 -24.22 -5.10 12.44
CA GLN A 77 -24.62 -4.66 13.78
C GLN A 77 -26.13 -4.41 13.86
N ALA A 78 -26.72 -3.85 12.80
CA ALA A 78 -28.14 -3.50 12.75
C ALA A 78 -29.06 -4.73 12.76
N ILE A 79 -28.63 -5.88 12.21
CA ILE A 79 -29.42 -7.12 12.20
C ILE A 79 -29.38 -7.91 13.53
N GLY A 80 -28.62 -7.44 14.53
CA GLY A 80 -28.61 -8.03 15.88
C GLY A 80 -27.97 -9.41 16.00
N LEU A 81 -27.29 -9.90 14.95
CA LEU A 81 -26.60 -11.19 14.95
C LEU A 81 -25.17 -11.03 15.47
N GLN A 82 -24.80 -11.79 16.51
CA GLN A 82 -23.49 -11.63 17.18
C GLN A 82 -22.31 -12.30 16.47
N SER A 83 -22.54 -13.27 15.58
CA SER A 83 -21.46 -14.06 14.95
C SER A 83 -21.67 -14.35 13.47
N SER A 84 -22.87 -14.11 12.94
CA SER A 84 -23.20 -14.30 11.53
C SER A 84 -23.43 -12.94 10.87
N PRO A 85 -22.68 -12.56 9.82
CA PRO A 85 -21.58 -13.29 9.17
C PRO A 85 -20.19 -13.02 9.79
N SER A 86 -19.27 -13.98 9.66
CA SER A 86 -17.85 -13.89 10.09
C SER A 86 -17.12 -12.72 9.43
N ASN A 87 -16.18 -12.09 10.14
CA ASN A 87 -15.33 -11.01 9.62
C ASN A 87 -14.63 -11.40 8.30
N GLN A 88 -14.20 -12.65 8.17
CA GLN A 88 -13.53 -13.14 6.96
C GLN A 88 -14.46 -13.15 5.75
N VAL A 89 -15.74 -13.47 5.95
CA VAL A 89 -16.75 -13.46 4.88
C VAL A 89 -17.04 -12.04 4.43
N LEU A 90 -17.18 -11.09 5.37
CA LEU A 90 -17.37 -9.68 5.04
C LEU A 90 -16.19 -9.13 4.22
N ILE A 91 -14.97 -9.44 4.62
CA ILE A 91 -13.76 -9.02 3.88
C ILE A 91 -13.75 -9.64 2.49
N GLY A 92 -14.03 -10.95 2.37
CA GLY A 92 -14.10 -11.63 1.08
C GLY A 92 -15.10 -10.99 0.12
N ILE A 93 -16.34 -10.75 0.57
CA ILE A 93 -17.37 -10.06 -0.22
C ILE A 93 -16.91 -8.65 -0.61
N THR A 94 -16.30 -7.93 0.33
CA THR A 94 -15.79 -6.57 0.08
C THR A 94 -14.73 -6.55 -1.01
N VAL A 95 -13.76 -7.48 -0.98
CA VAL A 95 -12.71 -7.56 -2.01
C VAL A 95 -13.32 -7.85 -3.38
N PHE A 96 -14.23 -8.83 -3.48
CA PHE A 96 -14.91 -9.14 -4.74
C PHE A 96 -15.71 -7.96 -5.29
N MET A 97 -16.50 -7.28 -4.44
CA MET A 97 -17.24 -6.08 -4.81
C MET A 97 -16.30 -4.95 -5.24
N THR A 98 -15.15 -4.81 -4.57
CA THR A 98 -14.14 -3.80 -4.93
C THR A 98 -13.58 -4.08 -6.32
N PHE A 99 -13.19 -5.31 -6.63
CA PHE A 99 -12.73 -5.67 -7.98
C PHE A 99 -13.81 -5.45 -9.04
N PHE A 100 -15.05 -5.81 -8.74
CA PHE A 100 -16.17 -5.60 -9.65
C PHE A 100 -16.40 -4.11 -9.96
N ILE A 101 -16.39 -3.25 -8.95
CA ILE A 101 -16.61 -1.80 -9.11
C ILE A 101 -15.39 -1.12 -9.75
N MET A 102 -14.17 -1.57 -9.43
CA MET A 102 -12.92 -0.98 -9.93
C MET A 102 -12.48 -1.53 -11.29
N ALA A 103 -13.19 -2.51 -11.86
CA ALA A 103 -12.91 -3.06 -13.19
C ALA A 103 -12.60 -1.99 -14.27
N PRO A 104 -13.42 -0.93 -14.50
CA PRO A 104 -13.11 0.08 -15.51
C PRO A 104 -11.81 0.86 -15.23
N VAL A 105 -11.50 1.09 -13.95
CA VAL A 105 -10.26 1.79 -13.55
C VAL A 105 -9.05 0.90 -13.82
N PHE A 106 -9.12 -0.38 -13.49
CA PHE A 106 -8.06 -1.34 -13.80
C PHE A 106 -7.87 -1.56 -15.30
N ASP A 107 -8.95 -1.56 -16.08
CA ASP A 107 -8.88 -1.65 -17.54
C ASP A 107 -8.18 -0.43 -18.15
N GLU A 108 -8.49 0.78 -17.66
CA GLU A 108 -7.79 2.00 -18.09
C GLU A 108 -6.31 1.99 -17.74
N VAL A 109 -5.95 1.57 -16.51
CA VAL A 109 -4.55 1.43 -16.10
C VAL A 109 -3.84 0.38 -16.97
N ASN A 110 -4.48 -0.74 -17.26
CA ASN A 110 -3.91 -1.78 -18.11
C ASN A 110 -3.62 -1.23 -19.52
N GLN A 111 -4.59 -0.57 -20.15
CA GLN A 111 -4.45 -0.06 -21.52
C GLN A 111 -3.46 1.10 -21.64
N LYS A 112 -3.47 2.03 -20.67
CA LYS A 112 -2.66 3.27 -20.75
C LYS A 112 -1.27 3.13 -20.15
N ALA A 113 -1.10 2.29 -19.14
CA ALA A 113 0.16 2.15 -18.42
C ALA A 113 0.82 0.78 -18.59
N LEU A 114 0.09 -0.31 -18.34
CA LEU A 114 0.70 -1.64 -18.29
C LEU A 114 1.09 -2.18 -19.68
N GLN A 115 0.19 -2.13 -20.65
CA GLN A 115 0.47 -2.63 -22.01
C GLN A 115 1.63 -1.88 -22.69
N PRO A 116 1.70 -0.53 -22.67
CA PRO A 116 2.81 0.18 -23.30
C PRO A 116 4.14 -0.02 -22.55
N TYR A 117 4.10 -0.17 -21.22
CA TYR A 117 5.29 -0.52 -20.43
C TYR A 117 5.84 -1.90 -20.79
N LEU A 118 4.97 -2.92 -20.90
CA LEU A 118 5.35 -4.27 -21.32
C LEU A 118 5.82 -4.33 -22.78
N ALA A 119 5.33 -3.43 -23.63
CA ALA A 119 5.77 -3.27 -25.01
C ALA A 119 7.05 -2.40 -25.15
N GLU A 120 7.69 -2.03 -24.04
CA GLU A 120 8.90 -1.18 -23.99
C GLU A 120 8.72 0.21 -24.64
N GLN A 121 7.47 0.66 -24.78
CA GLN A 121 7.14 1.95 -25.38
C GLN A 121 7.19 3.10 -24.37
N MET A 122 7.34 2.78 -23.07
CA MET A 122 7.30 3.73 -21.98
C MET A 122 8.21 3.31 -20.83
N THR A 123 8.83 4.28 -20.17
CA THR A 123 9.68 4.04 -18.97
C THR A 123 8.82 3.73 -17.74
N SER A 124 9.40 3.09 -16.71
CA SER A 124 8.66 2.77 -15.47
C SER A 124 8.07 4.01 -14.78
N ILE A 125 8.75 5.16 -14.86
CA ILE A 125 8.29 6.43 -14.27
C ILE A 125 7.09 6.96 -15.03
N GLN A 126 7.17 7.00 -16.36
CA GLN A 126 6.05 7.45 -17.20
C GLN A 126 4.83 6.51 -17.06
N ALA A 127 5.06 5.21 -16.95
CA ALA A 127 3.99 4.24 -16.71
C ALA A 127 3.28 4.48 -15.39
N PHE A 128 4.04 4.83 -14.35
CA PHE A 128 3.48 5.19 -13.05
C PHE A 128 2.65 6.48 -13.13
N ASP A 129 3.14 7.51 -13.82
CA ASP A 129 2.42 8.78 -14.01
C ASP A 129 1.10 8.60 -14.78
N GLU A 130 1.09 7.77 -15.82
CA GLU A 130 -0.13 7.43 -16.56
C GLU A 130 -1.10 6.59 -15.73
N ALA A 131 -0.60 5.67 -14.89
CA ALA A 131 -1.43 4.83 -14.02
C ALA A 131 -2.14 5.63 -12.91
N ILE A 132 -1.55 6.72 -12.43
CA ILE A 132 -2.16 7.56 -11.38
C ILE A 132 -3.39 8.31 -11.89
N LYS A 133 -3.43 8.72 -13.16
CA LYS A 133 -4.52 9.54 -13.72
C LYS A 133 -5.92 8.92 -13.54
N PRO A 134 -6.19 7.66 -13.95
CA PRO A 134 -7.52 7.05 -13.76
C PRO A 134 -7.87 6.86 -12.29
N MET A 135 -6.88 6.53 -11.43
CA MET A 135 -7.08 6.42 -9.98
C MET A 135 -7.48 7.77 -9.37
N LYS A 136 -6.79 8.85 -9.74
CA LYS A 136 -7.12 10.21 -9.29
C LYS A 136 -8.49 10.65 -9.78
N ALA A 137 -8.83 10.37 -11.03
CA ALA A 137 -10.16 10.69 -11.59
C ALA A 137 -11.28 9.98 -10.81
N PHE A 138 -11.11 8.69 -10.50
CA PHE A 138 -12.04 7.93 -9.66
C PHE A 138 -12.20 8.56 -8.27
N MET A 139 -11.09 8.92 -7.61
CA MET A 139 -11.12 9.55 -6.29
C MET A 139 -11.81 10.91 -6.31
N LEU A 140 -11.52 11.76 -7.30
CA LEU A 140 -12.14 13.08 -7.45
C LEU A 140 -13.65 12.97 -7.66
N HIS A 141 -14.10 11.99 -8.43
CA HIS A 141 -15.54 11.76 -8.62
C HIS A 141 -16.27 11.36 -7.34
N GLN A 142 -15.55 10.83 -6.34
CA GLN A 142 -16.10 10.41 -5.05
C GLN A 142 -15.83 11.41 -3.93
N THR A 143 -15.02 12.45 -4.18
CA THR A 143 -14.62 13.46 -3.20
C THR A 143 -15.58 14.65 -3.27
N ARG A 144 -15.99 15.17 -2.11
CA ARG A 144 -16.84 16.36 -2.07
C ARG A 144 -16.00 17.60 -2.30
N MET A 145 -16.46 18.51 -3.15
CA MET A 145 -15.77 19.77 -3.45
C MET A 145 -15.43 20.56 -2.18
N LYS A 146 -16.36 20.65 -1.24
CA LYS A 146 -16.14 21.34 0.05
C LYS A 146 -14.98 20.74 0.86
N ASP A 147 -14.86 19.42 0.87
CA ASP A 147 -13.79 18.75 1.60
C ASP A 147 -12.45 19.04 0.91
N LEU A 148 -12.41 18.96 -0.42
CA LEU A 148 -11.23 19.29 -1.24
C LEU A 148 -10.77 20.74 -1.03
N GLU A 149 -11.69 21.70 -1.04
CA GLU A 149 -11.41 23.12 -0.76
C GLU A 149 -10.80 23.32 0.62
N THR A 150 -11.39 22.69 1.64
CA THR A 150 -10.87 22.77 3.02
C THR A 150 -9.43 22.25 3.11
N PHE A 151 -9.13 21.12 2.44
CA PHE A 151 -7.76 20.59 2.40
C PHE A 151 -6.80 21.47 1.58
N ALA A 152 -7.25 22.07 0.48
CA ALA A 152 -6.46 23.00 -0.32
C ALA A 152 -6.10 24.27 0.47
N GLU A 153 -7.06 24.81 1.24
CA GLU A 153 -6.86 25.95 2.14
C GLU A 153 -5.86 25.63 3.24
N ILE A 154 -5.98 24.46 3.90
CA ILE A 154 -5.03 24.01 4.92
C ILE A 154 -3.61 23.83 4.34
N ALA A 155 -3.51 23.35 3.09
CA ALA A 155 -2.25 23.16 2.40
C ALA A 155 -1.63 24.47 1.84
N GLY A 156 -2.35 25.60 1.90
CA GLY A 156 -1.90 26.86 1.31
C GLY A 156 -1.84 26.85 -0.23
N THR A 157 -2.58 25.94 -0.88
CA THR A 157 -2.60 25.80 -2.35
C THR A 157 -3.75 26.64 -2.93
N PRO A 158 -3.57 27.35 -4.08
CA PRO A 158 -4.68 28.09 -4.71
C PRO A 158 -5.86 27.17 -5.06
N LYS A 159 -7.08 27.73 -5.02
CA LYS A 159 -8.33 27.01 -5.29
C LYS A 159 -8.23 26.19 -6.59
N VAL A 160 -8.56 24.91 -6.48
CA VAL A 160 -8.61 23.98 -7.61
C VAL A 160 -9.94 24.19 -8.34
N ASP A 161 -9.93 24.98 -9.41
CA ASP A 161 -11.05 25.09 -10.35
C ASP A 161 -11.10 23.84 -11.26
N ASN A 162 -12.30 23.33 -11.50
CA ASN A 162 -12.58 22.13 -12.31
C ASN A 162 -12.37 22.35 -13.81
#